data_AF-A0A168DTW7-F1
#
_entry.id   AF-A0A168DTW7-F1
#
_cell.length_a   1.000
_cell.length_b   1.000
_cell.length_c   1.000
_cell.angle_alpha   90.00
_cell.angle_beta   90.00
_cell.angle_gamma   90.00
#
_symmetry.space_group_name_H-M   'P 1'
#
loop_
_entity.id
_entity.type
_entity.pdbx_description
1 polymer ?
#
loop_
_entity_poly.entity_id
_entity_poly.type
_entity_poly.pdbx_seq_one_letter_code
_entity_poly.pdbx_strand_id
1 'polypeptide(L)'
;MLKILLLFALLLAGIVVGPMIAGHQGYVLIQTDNYNIETSVTGLAIILILTMVVLFAIEWLLRRIFRTGAHTRGWFVGRKRRRARKQTEQALLKLAEGDYQQVEKLMAKNADHAEQPVVNYLLAAEAAQQRGDEARANQHLERAAELAGDDLIPVEITRVRLQLARNENHAARHGIDRLLEITPRHPEVLRLAEQAYIRTGAWNSLLDIIPSMAKANVSDEEHRAELEQLAWIGLMDKTLADGGSEGLRDWWKSQSRKTRSQVALQVAMANRLIESDDHDTAQQIIIEGLKKHYDDRLVMPIPRLKTNNPEQLEKVLRQQLKTVGDRPLLWSTLGQSLMRHGEWQEASIAFRAALKQRPDAFDYAWLADTLDRLHQPEEAATMRRDGLLLTLQNNPQQ
;
A
#
# COMPACT_ATOMS: atom_id res chain seq x y z
N MET A 1 -23.19 65.31 -1.18
CA MET A 1 -22.30 65.90 -2.21
C MET A 1 -23.02 66.95 -3.07
N LEU A 2 -24.17 66.66 -3.70
CA LEU A 2 -24.86 67.62 -4.58
C LEU A 2 -25.32 68.92 -3.88
N LYS A 3 -25.90 68.82 -2.67
CA LYS A 3 -26.35 69.99 -1.89
C LYS A 3 -25.19 70.91 -1.46
N ILE A 4 -24.03 70.32 -1.14
CA ILE A 4 -22.82 71.06 -0.74
C ILE A 4 -22.19 71.74 -1.96
N LEU A 5 -22.21 71.07 -3.12
CA LEU A 5 -21.73 71.62 -4.39
C LEU A 5 -22.57 72.81 -4.87
N LEU A 6 -23.91 72.73 -4.71
CA LEU A 6 -24.83 73.84 -5.01
C LEU A 6 -24.59 75.05 -4.10
N LEU A 7 -24.37 74.82 -2.81
CA LEU A 7 -24.06 75.88 -1.84
C LEU A 7 -22.70 76.53 -2.14
N PHE A 8 -21.72 75.72 -2.53
CA PHE A 8 -20.40 76.20 -2.95
C PHE A 8 -20.47 77.01 -4.25
N ALA A 9 -21.26 76.57 -5.23
CA ALA A 9 -21.49 77.29 -6.48
C ALA A 9 -22.19 78.65 -6.25
N LEU A 10 -23.16 78.70 -5.33
CA LEU A 10 -23.83 79.94 -4.94
C LEU A 10 -22.87 80.93 -4.27
N LEU A 11 -21.98 80.43 -3.40
CA LEU A 11 -20.97 81.23 -2.70
C LEU A 11 -19.90 81.76 -3.69
N LEU A 12 -19.48 80.93 -4.65
CA LEU A 12 -18.64 81.30 -5.79
C LEU A 12 -19.29 82.41 -6.63
N ALA A 13 -20.57 82.26 -6.96
CA ALA A 13 -21.31 83.28 -7.70
C ALA A 13 -21.36 84.61 -6.93
N GLY A 14 -21.54 84.57 -5.60
CA GLY A 14 -21.48 85.76 -4.75
C GLY A 14 -20.11 86.46 -4.76
N ILE A 15 -19.01 85.70 -4.67
CA ILE A 15 -17.64 86.23 -4.70
C ILE A 15 -17.27 86.82 -6.07
N VAL A 16 -17.83 86.28 -7.16
CA VAL A 16 -17.56 86.77 -8.53
C VAL A 16 -18.41 88.00 -8.87
N VAL A 17 -19.71 87.95 -8.55
CA VAL A 17 -20.66 89.00 -8.92
C VAL A 17 -20.58 90.21 -7.99
N GLY A 18 -20.29 90.01 -6.70
CA GLY A 18 -20.21 91.08 -5.70
C GLY A 18 -19.23 92.22 -6.04
N PRO A 19 -17.96 91.93 -6.37
CA PRO A 19 -16.99 92.96 -6.75
C PRO A 19 -17.27 93.62 -8.11
N MET A 20 -17.97 92.91 -9.00
CA MET A 20 -18.35 93.43 -10.32
C MET A 20 -19.44 94.52 -10.21
N ILE A 21 -20.29 94.43 -9.19
CA ILE A 21 -21.31 95.44 -8.87
C ILE A 21 -20.73 96.62 -8.07
N ALA A 22 -19.66 96.40 -7.29
CA ALA A 22 -19.07 97.39 -6.38
C ALA A 22 -18.11 98.42 -7.03
N GLY A 23 -17.88 98.36 -8.35
CA GLY A 23 -17.19 99.41 -9.12
C GLY A 23 -15.67 99.56 -8.91
N HIS A 24 -15.05 98.74 -8.05
CA HIS A 24 -13.60 98.74 -7.83
C HIS A 24 -13.01 97.34 -8.08
N GLN A 25 -12.56 97.10 -9.31
CA GLN A 25 -11.77 95.92 -9.63
C GLN A 25 -10.31 96.20 -9.29
N GLY A 26 -9.84 95.74 -8.12
CA GLY A 26 -8.40 95.62 -7.88
C GLY A 26 -7.76 94.78 -8.99
N TYR A 27 -6.56 95.17 -9.42
CA TYR A 27 -5.79 94.42 -10.41
C TYR A 27 -4.63 93.68 -9.73
N VAL A 28 -4.27 92.52 -10.27
CA VAL A 28 -3.11 91.73 -9.89
C VAL A 28 -2.20 91.70 -11.11
N LEU A 29 -1.01 92.28 -10.95
CA LEU A 29 0.08 92.16 -11.91
C LEU A 29 1.01 91.06 -11.43
N ILE A 30 1.12 89.98 -12.20
CA ILE A 30 2.14 88.95 -11.99
C ILE A 30 3.25 89.21 -13.01
N GLN A 31 4.37 89.73 -12.54
CA GLN A 31 5.54 90.06 -13.35
C GLN A 31 6.58 88.95 -13.22
N THR A 32 6.93 88.34 -14.35
CA THR A 32 8.05 87.38 -14.49
C THR A 32 9.06 87.95 -15.47
N ASP A 33 10.31 87.47 -15.49
CA ASP A 33 11.41 88.03 -16.30
C ASP A 33 11.08 88.27 -17.79
N ASN A 34 10.19 87.47 -18.39
CA ASN A 34 9.80 87.58 -19.80
C ASN A 34 8.30 87.78 -20.08
N TYR A 35 7.43 87.80 -19.05
CA TYR A 35 5.98 87.94 -19.24
C TYR A 35 5.31 88.67 -18.09
N ASN A 36 4.49 89.67 -18.45
CA ASN A 36 3.60 90.37 -17.53
C ASN A 36 2.18 89.89 -17.78
N ILE A 37 1.57 89.28 -16.77
CA ILE A 37 0.16 88.86 -16.81
C ILE A 37 -0.62 89.82 -15.92
N GLU A 38 -1.45 90.65 -16.55
CA GLU A 38 -2.40 91.53 -15.88
C GLU A 38 -3.76 90.84 -15.81
N THR A 39 -4.22 90.53 -14.59
CA THR A 39 -5.56 89.99 -14.36
C THR A 39 -6.28 90.80 -13.29
N SER A 40 -7.60 90.83 -13.31
CA SER A 40 -8.38 91.33 -12.18
C SER A 40 -8.26 90.37 -10.99
N VAL A 41 -8.37 90.90 -9.77
CA VAL A 41 -8.41 90.09 -8.53
C VAL A 41 -9.53 89.04 -8.60
N THR A 42 -10.66 89.37 -9.23
CA THR A 42 -11.76 88.43 -9.47
C THR A 42 -11.38 87.33 -10.44
N GLY A 43 -10.67 87.64 -11.52
CA GLY A 43 -10.15 86.66 -12.48
C GLY A 43 -9.19 85.67 -11.83
N LEU A 44 -8.26 86.15 -10.98
CA LEU A 44 -7.35 85.30 -10.23
C LEU A 44 -8.10 84.36 -9.27
N ALA A 45 -9.11 84.88 -8.56
CA ALA A 45 -9.93 84.08 -7.65
C ALA A 45 -10.71 82.98 -8.41
N ILE A 46 -11.27 83.29 -9.59
CA ILE A 46 -11.95 82.30 -10.44
C ILE A 46 -10.98 81.19 -10.85
N ILE A 47 -9.79 81.56 -11.35
CA ILE A 47 -8.78 80.60 -11.78
C ILE A 47 -8.39 79.69 -10.61
N LEU A 48 -8.10 80.25 -9.44
CA LEU A 48 -7.70 79.48 -8.26
C LEU A 48 -8.78 78.49 -7.81
N ILE A 49 -10.05 78.90 -7.83
CA ILE A 49 -11.16 78.02 -7.48
C ILE A 49 -11.36 76.94 -8.54
N LEU A 50 -11.24 77.29 -9.83
CA LEU A 50 -11.36 76.33 -10.93
C LEU A 50 -10.25 75.27 -10.88
N THR A 51 -9.00 75.69 -10.63
CA THR A 51 -7.86 74.79 -10.40
C THR A 51 -8.11 73.87 -9.22
N MET A 52 -8.67 74.37 -8.12
CA MET A 52 -8.98 73.55 -6.94
C MET A 52 -10.06 72.50 -7.25
N VAL A 53 -11.11 72.86 -7.98
CA VAL A 53 -12.16 71.91 -8.42
C VAL A 53 -11.57 70.82 -9.33
N VAL A 54 -10.69 71.20 -10.27
CA VAL A 54 -10.01 70.25 -11.16
C VAL A 54 -9.12 69.29 -10.36
N LEU A 55 -8.34 69.78 -9.40
CA LEU A 55 -7.51 68.94 -8.53
C LEU A 55 -8.37 67.95 -7.71
N PHE A 56 -9.49 68.40 -7.15
CA PHE A 56 -10.42 67.50 -6.44
C PHE A 56 -11.08 66.46 -7.36
N ALA A 57 -11.42 66.84 -8.60
CA ALA A 57 -11.97 65.92 -9.59
C ALA A 57 -10.94 64.84 -9.99
N ILE A 58 -9.68 65.24 -10.19
CA ILE A 58 -8.56 64.32 -10.45
C ILE A 58 -8.35 63.39 -9.25
N GLU A 59 -8.31 63.92 -8.03
CA GLU A 59 -8.15 63.12 -6.80
C GLU A 59 -9.31 62.13 -6.61
N TRP A 60 -10.55 62.53 -6.93
CA TRP A 60 -11.72 61.65 -6.91
C TRP A 60 -11.61 60.54 -7.96
N LEU A 61 -11.20 60.87 -9.19
CA LEU A 61 -11.02 59.91 -10.28
C LEU A 61 -9.92 58.89 -9.96
N LEU A 62 -8.78 59.35 -9.45
CA LEU A 62 -7.68 58.49 -9.00
C LEU A 62 -8.16 57.57 -7.86
N ARG A 63 -8.80 58.11 -6.82
CA ARG A 63 -9.34 57.30 -5.72
C ARG A 63 -10.37 56.25 -6.19
N ARG A 64 -11.20 56.58 -7.20
CA ARG A 64 -12.17 55.65 -7.80
C ARG A 64 -11.45 54.49 -8.48
N ILE A 65 -10.49 54.78 -9.36
CA ILE A 65 -9.75 53.77 -10.12
C ILE A 65 -8.95 52.85 -9.17
N PHE A 66 -8.25 53.42 -8.18
CA PHE A 66 -7.45 52.63 -7.24
C PHE A 66 -8.30 51.85 -6.21
N ARG A 67 -9.44 52.37 -5.72
CA ARG A 67 -10.36 51.60 -4.85
C ARG A 67 -11.07 50.46 -5.59
N THR A 68 -11.36 50.61 -6.89
CA THR A 68 -11.93 49.53 -7.70
C THR A 68 -10.90 48.45 -8.03
N GLY A 69 -9.61 48.81 -8.19
CA GLY A 69 -8.51 47.87 -8.46
C GLY A 69 -8.32 46.79 -7.38
N ALA A 70 -8.50 47.15 -6.10
CA ALA A 70 -8.42 46.20 -4.98
C ALA A 70 -9.57 45.17 -5.00
N HIS A 71 -10.78 45.58 -5.39
CA HIS A 71 -11.96 44.70 -5.46
C HIS A 71 -11.92 43.76 -6.68
N THR A 72 -11.28 44.18 -7.78
CA THR A 72 -11.11 43.34 -8.98
C THR A 72 -10.02 42.28 -8.79
N ARG A 73 -8.91 42.57 -8.09
CA ARG A 73 -7.84 41.58 -7.88
C ARG A 73 -8.34 40.31 -7.17
N GLY A 74 -9.20 40.47 -6.15
CA GLY A 74 -9.87 39.33 -5.49
C GLY A 74 -10.82 38.55 -6.41
N TRP A 75 -11.51 39.24 -7.32
CA TRP A 75 -12.42 38.61 -8.29
C TRP A 75 -11.68 37.77 -9.37
N PHE A 76 -10.50 38.21 -9.83
CA PHE A 76 -9.67 37.44 -10.76
C PHE A 76 -9.07 36.18 -10.12
N VAL A 77 -8.54 36.29 -8.89
CA VAL A 77 -8.02 35.14 -8.14
C VAL A 77 -9.15 34.15 -7.81
N GLY A 78 -10.32 34.66 -7.40
CA GLY A 78 -11.51 33.84 -7.14
C GLY A 78 -12.01 33.08 -8.37
N ARG A 79 -11.93 33.65 -9.57
CA ARG A 79 -12.30 32.96 -10.81
C ARG A 79 -11.35 31.81 -11.14
N LYS A 80 -10.03 31.99 -10.97
CA LYS A 80 -9.05 30.91 -11.19
C LYS A 80 -9.27 29.75 -10.22
N ARG A 81 -9.47 30.03 -8.94
CA ARG A 81 -9.75 28.99 -7.92
C ARG A 81 -11.06 28.25 -8.19
N ARG A 82 -12.13 28.96 -8.56
CA ARG A 82 -13.40 28.33 -8.98
C ARG A 82 -13.23 27.44 -10.21
N ARG A 83 -12.39 27.85 -11.17
CA ARG A 83 -12.09 27.05 -12.37
C ARG A 83 -11.29 25.81 -12.04
N ALA A 84 -10.23 25.93 -11.22
CA ALA A 84 -9.42 24.81 -10.77
C ALA A 84 -10.30 23.78 -10.02
N ARG A 85 -11.16 24.25 -9.11
CA ARG A 85 -12.13 23.38 -8.41
C ARG A 85 -13.05 22.62 -9.35
N LYS A 86 -13.66 23.30 -10.33
CA LYS A 86 -14.49 22.63 -11.35
C LYS A 86 -13.73 21.59 -12.15
N GLN A 87 -12.44 21.83 -12.43
CA GLN A 87 -11.61 20.87 -13.14
C GLN A 87 -11.24 19.67 -12.27
N THR A 88 -10.93 19.87 -10.99
CA THR A 88 -10.75 18.76 -10.04
C THR A 88 -12.03 17.92 -9.94
N GLU A 89 -13.20 18.55 -9.79
CA GLU A 89 -14.50 17.84 -9.76
C GLU A 89 -14.73 17.01 -11.04
N GLN A 90 -14.45 17.59 -12.22
CA GLN A 90 -14.53 16.85 -13.50
C GLN A 90 -13.49 15.75 -13.61
N ALA A 91 -12.27 15.97 -13.14
CA ALA A 91 -11.20 14.99 -13.16
C ALA A 91 -11.53 13.77 -12.28
N LEU A 92 -12.16 13.98 -11.12
CA LEU A 92 -12.60 12.88 -10.26
C LEU A 92 -13.68 12.02 -10.93
N LEU A 93 -14.59 12.62 -11.70
CA LEU A 93 -15.54 11.87 -12.53
C LEU A 93 -14.81 11.05 -13.60
N LYS A 94 -13.84 11.65 -14.30
CA LYS A 94 -13.01 10.95 -15.28
C LYS A 94 -12.15 9.84 -14.68
N LEU A 95 -11.71 10.00 -13.44
CA LEU A 95 -11.00 8.96 -12.70
C LEU A 95 -11.91 7.77 -12.43
N ALA A 96 -13.16 8.01 -12.03
CA ALA A 96 -14.15 6.95 -11.87
C ALA A 96 -14.54 6.26 -13.19
N GLU A 97 -14.52 7.00 -14.31
CA GLU A 97 -14.72 6.44 -15.66
C GLU A 97 -13.48 5.65 -16.17
N GLY A 98 -12.33 5.78 -15.52
CA GLY A 98 -11.06 5.19 -15.98
C GLY A 98 -10.36 5.93 -17.12
N ASP A 99 -10.80 7.15 -17.45
CA ASP A 99 -10.16 7.99 -18.49
C ASP A 99 -8.95 8.74 -17.92
N TYR A 100 -7.86 8.00 -17.73
CA TYR A 100 -6.63 8.52 -17.13
C TYR A 100 -6.00 9.66 -17.95
N GLN A 101 -6.24 9.72 -19.26
CA GLN A 101 -5.73 10.81 -20.10
C GLN A 101 -6.40 12.13 -19.75
N GLN A 102 -7.73 12.13 -19.57
CA GLN A 102 -8.44 13.32 -19.14
C GLN A 102 -8.17 13.67 -17.68
N VAL A 103 -8.02 12.68 -16.80
CA VAL A 103 -7.63 12.91 -15.39
C VAL A 103 -6.33 13.70 -15.31
N GLU A 104 -5.26 13.20 -15.93
CA GLU A 104 -3.94 13.83 -15.89
C GLU A 104 -4.03 15.28 -16.39
N LYS A 105 -4.69 15.48 -17.53
CA LYS A 105 -4.85 16.81 -18.14
C LYS A 105 -5.63 17.77 -17.25
N LEU A 106 -6.74 17.33 -16.65
CA LEU A 106 -7.59 18.19 -15.83
C LEU A 106 -6.96 18.47 -14.46
N MET A 107 -6.30 17.48 -13.86
CA MET A 107 -5.62 17.63 -12.57
C MET A 107 -4.42 18.56 -12.67
N ALA A 108 -3.57 18.41 -13.70
CA ALA A 108 -2.34 19.20 -13.83
C ALA A 108 -2.57 20.65 -14.33
N LYS A 109 -3.55 20.88 -15.22
CA LYS A 109 -3.69 22.14 -15.98
C LYS A 109 -3.84 23.40 -15.12
N ASN A 110 -4.45 23.31 -13.94
CA ASN A 110 -4.58 24.44 -13.00
C ASN A 110 -4.31 24.00 -11.55
N ALA A 111 -3.47 22.97 -11.35
CA ALA A 111 -3.15 22.42 -10.04
C ALA A 111 -2.62 23.49 -9.06
N ASP A 112 -1.71 24.37 -9.48
CA ASP A 112 -1.14 25.43 -8.64
C ASP A 112 -2.20 26.39 -8.05
N HIS A 113 -3.37 26.49 -8.68
CA HIS A 113 -4.46 27.36 -8.24
C HIS A 113 -5.61 26.57 -7.56
N ALA A 114 -5.46 25.25 -7.44
CA ALA A 114 -6.41 24.39 -6.75
C ALA A 114 -6.33 24.61 -5.23
N GLU A 115 -7.35 24.15 -4.52
CA GLU A 115 -7.36 24.22 -3.05
C GLU A 115 -6.33 23.26 -2.44
N GLN A 116 -6.04 22.15 -3.14
CA GLN A 116 -5.05 21.15 -2.76
C GLN A 116 -4.15 20.79 -3.96
N PRO A 117 -3.14 21.62 -4.27
CA PRO A 117 -2.25 21.40 -5.42
C PRO A 117 -1.51 20.07 -5.39
N VAL A 118 -1.00 19.67 -4.21
CA VAL A 118 -0.25 18.42 -4.01
C VAL A 118 -1.10 17.21 -4.43
N VAL A 119 -2.33 17.12 -3.93
CA VAL A 119 -3.26 16.01 -4.25
C VAL A 119 -3.52 15.92 -5.76
N ASN A 120 -3.75 17.06 -6.41
CA ASN A 120 -3.94 17.10 -7.86
C ASN A 120 -2.72 16.53 -8.61
N TYR A 121 -1.50 16.92 -8.24
CA TYR A 121 -0.29 16.41 -8.88
C TYR A 121 -0.03 14.93 -8.57
N LEU A 122 -0.30 14.45 -7.36
CA LEU A 122 -0.19 13.02 -7.04
C LEU A 122 -1.16 12.17 -7.89
N LEU A 123 -2.41 12.61 -8.02
CA LEU A 123 -3.40 11.92 -8.87
C LEU A 123 -3.04 12.02 -10.37
N ALA A 124 -2.45 13.15 -10.81
CA ALA A 124 -1.94 13.27 -12.17
C ALA A 124 -0.77 12.29 -12.41
N ALA A 125 0.11 12.11 -11.43
CA ALA A 125 1.21 11.15 -11.52
C ALA A 125 0.70 9.71 -11.62
N GLU A 126 -0.29 9.33 -10.81
CA GLU A 126 -0.93 8.01 -10.88
C GLU A 126 -1.62 7.79 -12.22
N ALA A 127 -2.37 8.78 -12.72
CA ALA A 127 -3.02 8.70 -14.02
C ALA A 127 -2.01 8.57 -15.17
N ALA A 128 -0.89 9.30 -15.12
CA ALA A 128 0.20 9.14 -16.09
C ALA A 128 0.82 7.74 -16.03
N GLN A 129 1.00 7.19 -14.82
CA GLN A 129 1.51 5.83 -14.64
C GLN A 129 0.57 4.76 -15.23
N GLN A 130 -0.74 4.89 -15.03
CA GLN A 130 -1.72 3.95 -15.61
C GLN A 130 -1.72 3.95 -17.14
N ARG A 131 -1.20 5.03 -17.75
CA ARG A 131 -1.00 5.13 -19.20
C ARG A 131 0.37 4.64 -19.67
N GLY A 132 1.26 4.26 -18.75
CA GLY A 132 2.65 3.89 -19.04
C GLY A 132 3.57 5.08 -19.35
N ASP A 133 3.16 6.33 -19.07
CA ASP A 133 3.99 7.52 -19.30
C ASP A 133 4.80 7.84 -18.02
N GLU A 134 5.90 7.11 -17.83
CA GLU A 134 6.73 7.20 -16.63
C GLU A 134 7.38 8.58 -16.44
N ALA A 135 7.79 9.20 -17.55
CA ALA A 135 8.44 10.50 -17.54
C ALA A 135 7.49 11.57 -17.00
N ARG A 136 6.24 11.61 -17.48
CA ARG A 136 5.23 12.54 -16.95
C ARG A 136 4.86 12.22 -15.52
N ALA A 137 4.73 10.94 -15.16
CA ALA A 137 4.44 10.56 -13.79
C ALA A 137 5.52 11.08 -12.81
N ASN A 138 6.80 10.99 -13.19
CA ASN A 138 7.90 11.51 -12.38
C ASN A 138 7.88 13.05 -12.32
N GLN A 139 7.61 13.75 -13.43
CA GLN A 139 7.46 15.21 -13.43
C GLN A 139 6.36 15.69 -12.48
N HIS A 140 5.20 15.03 -12.49
CA HIS A 140 4.10 15.37 -11.59
C HIS A 140 4.45 15.06 -10.12
N LEU A 141 5.17 13.97 -9.85
CA LEU A 141 5.67 13.64 -8.50
C LEU A 141 6.67 14.67 -7.98
N GLU A 142 7.63 15.11 -8.81
CA GLU A 142 8.59 16.15 -8.45
C GLU A 142 7.87 17.46 -8.14
N ARG A 143 6.90 17.84 -8.98
CA ARG A 143 6.09 19.03 -8.73
C ARG A 143 5.25 18.93 -7.46
N ALA A 144 4.73 17.75 -7.14
CA ALA A 144 4.05 17.50 -5.87
C ALA A 144 5.01 17.66 -4.67
N ALA A 145 6.25 17.16 -4.78
CA ALA A 145 7.27 17.28 -3.75
C ALA A 145 7.64 18.75 -3.46
N GLU A 146 7.83 19.56 -4.50
CA GLU A 146 8.11 21.00 -4.37
C GLU A 146 6.99 21.75 -3.62
N LEU A 147 5.75 21.34 -3.83
CA LEU A 147 4.56 21.98 -3.24
C LEU A 147 4.19 21.45 -1.86
N ALA A 148 4.65 20.24 -1.50
CA ALA A 148 4.35 19.59 -0.23
C ALA A 148 5.05 20.23 0.98
N GLY A 149 6.16 20.93 0.76
CA GLY A 149 6.93 21.56 1.83
C GLY A 149 7.43 20.52 2.83
N ASP A 150 6.99 20.61 4.08
CA ASP A 150 7.43 19.74 5.17
C ASP A 150 6.69 18.37 5.20
N ASP A 151 5.50 18.26 4.59
CA ASP A 151 4.69 17.04 4.62
C ASP A 151 4.90 16.16 3.38
N LEU A 152 6.06 15.51 3.32
CA LEU A 152 6.47 14.66 2.19
C LEU A 152 5.88 13.25 2.21
N ILE A 153 5.17 12.85 3.28
CA ILE A 153 4.70 11.47 3.46
C ILE A 153 3.79 11.02 2.30
N PRO A 154 2.77 11.79 1.86
CA PRO A 154 1.92 11.39 0.74
C PRO A 154 2.70 11.24 -0.56
N VAL A 155 3.70 12.09 -0.79
CA VAL A 155 4.54 12.06 -2.00
C VAL A 155 5.38 10.79 -2.03
N GLU A 156 6.02 10.44 -0.91
CA GLU A 156 6.85 9.24 -0.83
C GLU A 156 6.01 7.94 -0.88
N ILE A 157 4.80 7.93 -0.30
CA ILE A 157 3.87 6.80 -0.46
C ILE A 157 3.50 6.62 -1.93
N THR A 158 3.13 7.69 -2.64
CA THR A 158 2.82 7.60 -4.07
C THR A 158 4.04 7.17 -4.87
N ARG A 159 5.23 7.69 -4.57
CA ARG A 159 6.49 7.28 -5.21
C ARG A 159 6.71 5.77 -5.10
N VAL A 160 6.63 5.21 -3.90
CA VAL A 160 6.77 3.76 -3.67
C VAL A 160 5.69 2.97 -4.44
N ARG A 161 4.45 3.44 -4.43
CA ARG A 161 3.35 2.80 -5.17
C ARG A 161 3.65 2.75 -6.67
N LEU A 162 4.16 3.84 -7.26
CA LEU A 162 4.55 3.86 -8.67
C LEU A 162 5.73 2.92 -8.94
N GLN A 163 6.74 2.89 -8.07
CA GLN A 163 7.89 1.99 -8.18
C GLN A 163 7.46 0.51 -8.15
N LEU A 164 6.56 0.12 -7.25
CA LEU A 164 5.99 -1.23 -7.22
C LEU A 164 5.18 -1.54 -8.48
N ALA A 165 4.43 -0.59 -9.01
CA ALA A 165 3.70 -0.77 -10.27
C ALA A 165 4.64 -0.98 -11.47
N ARG A 166 5.84 -0.40 -11.43
CA ARG A 166 6.91 -0.56 -12.44
C ARG A 166 7.80 -1.79 -12.24
N ASN A 167 7.54 -2.60 -11.20
CA ASN A 167 8.44 -3.69 -10.77
C ASN A 167 9.85 -3.23 -10.35
N GLU A 168 10.01 -1.96 -9.99
CA GLU A 168 11.25 -1.40 -9.41
C GLU A 168 11.35 -1.78 -7.93
N ASN A 169 11.30 -3.08 -7.64
CA ASN A 169 11.05 -3.62 -6.30
C ASN A 169 12.13 -3.21 -5.28
N HIS A 170 13.40 -3.12 -5.70
CA HIS A 170 14.48 -2.66 -4.81
C HIS A 170 14.39 -1.18 -4.45
N ALA A 171 14.01 -0.32 -5.41
CA ALA A 171 13.81 1.10 -5.16
C ALA A 171 12.60 1.33 -4.24
N ALA A 172 11.50 0.60 -4.50
CA ALA A 172 10.32 0.60 -3.64
C ALA A 172 10.65 0.18 -2.20
N ARG A 173 11.44 -0.89 -2.03
CA ARG A 173 11.89 -1.35 -0.71
C ARG A 173 12.66 -0.27 0.04
N HIS A 174 13.62 0.38 -0.61
CA HIS A 174 14.38 1.47 0.02
C HIS A 174 13.48 2.65 0.39
N GLY A 175 12.48 2.97 -0.44
CA GLY A 175 11.47 3.97 -0.11
C GLY A 175 10.64 3.59 1.13
N ILE A 176 10.23 2.31 1.22
CA ILE A 176 9.50 1.76 2.37
C ILE A 176 10.32 1.81 3.66
N ASP A 177 11.59 1.41 3.63
CA ASP A 177 12.41 1.37 4.83
C ASP A 177 12.49 2.77 5.47
N ARG A 178 12.68 3.82 4.65
CA ARG A 178 12.62 5.23 5.12
C ARG A 178 11.24 5.65 5.62
N LEU A 179 10.17 5.25 4.94
CA LEU A 179 8.79 5.56 5.36
C LEU A 179 8.45 4.92 6.71
N LEU A 180 8.96 3.73 6.99
CA LEU A 180 8.75 3.02 8.25
C LEU A 180 9.54 3.63 9.41
N GLU A 181 10.69 4.26 9.16
CA GLU A 181 11.42 5.03 10.19
C GLU A 181 10.59 6.23 10.69
N ILE A 182 9.90 6.91 9.78
CA ILE A 182 9.12 8.13 10.09
C ILE A 182 7.70 7.75 10.57
N THR A 183 7.06 6.78 9.91
CA THR A 183 5.64 6.42 10.11
C THR A 183 5.42 4.91 10.25
N PRO A 184 5.96 4.26 11.30
CA PRO A 184 6.02 2.80 11.44
C PRO A 184 4.66 2.08 11.52
N ARG A 185 3.56 2.83 11.74
CA ARG A 185 2.20 2.27 11.88
C ARG A 185 1.22 2.80 10.85
N HIS A 186 1.70 3.48 9.80
CA HIS A 186 0.80 3.99 8.77
C HIS A 186 0.22 2.82 7.94
N PRO A 187 -1.12 2.64 7.87
CA PRO A 187 -1.72 1.46 7.26
C PRO A 187 -1.27 1.21 5.81
N GLU A 188 -1.22 2.26 4.99
CA GLU A 188 -0.82 2.13 3.59
C GLU A 188 0.68 1.82 3.43
N VAL A 189 1.53 2.34 4.33
CA VAL A 189 2.97 2.04 4.29
C VAL A 189 3.17 0.57 4.60
N LEU A 190 2.46 0.02 5.58
CA LEU A 190 2.52 -1.39 5.93
C LEU A 190 2.03 -2.31 4.79
N ARG A 191 0.96 -1.94 4.06
CA ARG A 191 0.50 -2.70 2.88
C ARG A 191 1.51 -2.67 1.74
N LEU A 192 2.13 -1.52 1.48
CA LEU A 192 3.17 -1.41 0.45
C LEU A 192 4.46 -2.13 0.88
N ALA A 193 4.78 -2.12 2.18
CA ALA A 193 5.91 -2.82 2.76
C ALA A 193 5.79 -4.34 2.60
N GLU A 194 4.61 -4.90 2.88
CA GLU A 194 4.30 -6.32 2.62
C GLU A 194 4.64 -6.69 1.16
N GLN A 195 4.12 -5.94 0.19
CA GLN A 195 4.38 -6.19 -1.24
C GLN A 195 5.87 -6.05 -1.59
N ALA A 196 6.52 -4.98 -1.12
CA ALA A 196 7.92 -4.72 -1.41
C ALA A 196 8.84 -5.82 -0.83
N TYR A 197 8.57 -6.27 0.39
CA TYR A 197 9.40 -7.29 1.05
C TYR A 197 9.18 -8.68 0.45
N ILE A 198 7.95 -9.06 0.11
CA ILE A 198 7.68 -10.33 -0.58
C ILE A 198 8.39 -10.37 -1.93
N ARG A 199 8.26 -9.31 -2.74
CA ARG A 199 8.86 -9.26 -4.09
C ARG A 199 10.38 -9.22 -4.10
N THR A 200 11.00 -8.75 -3.02
CA THR A 200 12.47 -8.67 -2.90
C THR A 200 13.08 -9.80 -2.06
N GLY A 201 12.26 -10.72 -1.54
CA GLY A 201 12.72 -11.78 -0.62
C GLY A 201 13.30 -11.22 0.70
N ALA A 202 12.83 -10.06 1.14
CA ALA A 202 13.26 -9.40 2.37
C ALA A 202 12.55 -9.98 3.59
N TRP A 203 12.68 -11.27 3.81
CA TRP A 203 11.88 -12.03 4.76
C TRP A 203 12.01 -11.59 6.22
N ASN A 204 13.22 -11.20 6.66
CA ASN A 204 13.41 -10.67 8.01
C ASN A 204 12.61 -9.37 8.22
N SER A 205 12.69 -8.44 7.26
CA SER A 205 11.94 -7.19 7.30
C SER A 205 10.43 -7.43 7.27
N LEU A 206 9.98 -8.46 6.55
CA LEU A 206 8.57 -8.88 6.57
C LEU A 206 8.13 -9.35 7.97
N LEU A 207 8.94 -10.16 8.65
CA LEU A 207 8.65 -10.59 10.03
C LEU A 207 8.61 -9.40 11.00
N ASP A 208 9.52 -8.43 10.84
CA ASP A 208 9.63 -7.26 11.71
C ASP A 208 8.39 -6.35 11.64
N ILE A 209 7.71 -6.26 10.50
CA ILE A 209 6.53 -5.40 10.33
C ILE A 209 5.21 -6.04 10.83
N ILE A 210 5.12 -7.37 10.94
CA ILE A 210 3.87 -8.06 11.32
C ILE A 210 3.29 -7.56 12.67
N PRO A 211 4.08 -7.35 13.74
CA PRO A 211 3.56 -6.78 14.99
C PRO A 211 3.01 -5.35 14.82
N SER A 212 3.58 -4.56 13.92
CA SER A 212 3.09 -3.22 13.59
C SER A 212 1.80 -3.28 12.78
N MET A 213 1.67 -4.26 11.87
CA MET A 213 0.41 -4.54 11.16
C MET A 213 -0.72 -4.89 12.12
N ALA A 214 -0.46 -5.77 13.09
CA ALA A 214 -1.45 -6.12 14.11
C ALA A 214 -1.90 -4.89 14.93
N LYS A 215 -0.97 -4.04 15.37
CA LYS A 215 -1.28 -2.82 16.13
C LYS A 215 -2.05 -1.77 15.32
N ALA A 216 -1.83 -1.72 14.02
CA ALA A 216 -2.49 -0.81 13.09
C ALA A 216 -3.80 -1.38 12.51
N ASN A 217 -4.20 -2.61 12.91
CA ASN A 217 -5.33 -3.34 12.33
C ASN A 217 -5.24 -3.46 10.80
N VAL A 218 -4.02 -3.69 10.29
CA VAL A 218 -3.78 -3.98 8.87
C VAL A 218 -3.86 -5.49 8.68
N SER A 219 -4.78 -5.91 7.81
CA SER A 219 -5.14 -7.31 7.54
C SER A 219 -5.72 -8.01 8.77
N ASP A 220 -6.27 -9.21 8.59
CA ASP A 220 -6.75 -10.04 9.69
C ASP A 220 -5.60 -10.87 10.30
N GLU A 221 -5.91 -11.59 11.38
CA GLU A 221 -4.93 -12.42 12.08
C GLU A 221 -4.48 -13.61 11.23
N GLU A 222 -5.39 -14.16 10.42
CA GLU A 222 -5.13 -15.30 9.55
C GLU A 222 -4.12 -14.94 8.45
N HIS A 223 -4.33 -13.83 7.74
CA HIS A 223 -3.37 -13.32 6.75
C HIS A 223 -2.01 -13.00 7.36
N ARG A 224 -1.96 -12.44 8.58
CA ARG A 224 -0.68 -12.20 9.27
C ARG A 224 0.05 -13.51 9.61
N ALA A 225 -0.67 -14.54 10.03
CA ALA A 225 -0.09 -15.85 10.29
C ALA A 225 0.43 -16.52 9.01
N GLU A 226 -0.28 -16.36 7.89
CA GLU A 226 0.18 -16.81 6.57
C GLU A 226 1.45 -16.07 6.12
N LEU A 227 1.51 -14.75 6.30
CA LEU A 227 2.71 -13.95 6.02
C LEU A 227 3.90 -14.36 6.89
N GLU A 228 3.67 -14.64 8.18
CA GLU A 228 4.72 -15.15 9.07
C GLU A 228 5.28 -16.48 8.55
N GLN A 229 4.40 -17.43 8.19
CA GLN A 229 4.81 -18.71 7.63
C GLN A 229 5.57 -18.55 6.31
N LEU A 230 5.07 -17.71 5.41
CA LEU A 230 5.71 -17.42 4.11
C LEU A 230 7.12 -16.84 4.30
N ALA A 231 7.28 -15.89 5.22
CA ALA A 231 8.57 -15.30 5.52
C ALA A 231 9.56 -16.33 6.09
N TRP A 232 9.12 -17.17 7.03
CA TRP A 232 9.98 -18.23 7.57
C TRP A 232 10.37 -19.26 6.52
N ILE A 233 9.44 -19.68 5.65
CA ILE A 233 9.73 -20.60 4.54
C ILE A 233 10.76 -19.95 3.60
N GLY A 234 10.57 -18.67 3.26
CA GLY A 234 11.53 -17.93 2.44
C GLY A 234 12.93 -17.84 3.05
N LEU A 235 13.04 -17.72 4.38
CA LEU A 235 14.32 -17.78 5.09
C LEU A 235 14.94 -19.18 5.05
N MET A 236 14.14 -20.23 5.22
CA MET A 236 14.59 -21.62 5.07
C MET A 236 15.13 -21.87 3.66
N ASP A 237 14.40 -21.44 2.63
CA ASP A 237 14.80 -21.64 1.23
C ASP A 237 16.10 -20.87 0.91
N LYS A 238 16.24 -19.64 1.43
CA LYS A 238 17.48 -18.87 1.28
C LYS A 238 18.67 -19.54 1.99
N THR A 239 18.49 -19.96 3.24
CA THR A 239 19.57 -20.60 4.02
C THR A 239 19.97 -21.95 3.45
N LEU A 240 19.01 -22.71 2.92
CA LEU A 240 19.25 -23.94 2.20
C LEU A 240 20.05 -23.69 0.91
N ALA A 241 19.73 -22.63 0.15
CA ALA A 241 20.48 -22.27 -1.04
C ALA A 241 21.92 -21.82 -0.73
N ASP A 242 22.12 -21.08 0.36
CA ASP A 242 23.43 -20.53 0.74
C ASP A 242 24.36 -21.59 1.39
N GLY A 243 23.81 -22.51 2.18
CA GLY A 243 24.59 -23.42 3.05
C GLY A 243 24.17 -24.88 3.02
N GLY A 244 23.25 -25.28 2.13
CA GLY A 244 22.75 -26.65 2.05
C GLY A 244 22.00 -27.10 3.31
N SER A 245 21.82 -28.41 3.46
CA SER A 245 21.13 -29.02 4.61
C SER A 245 21.83 -28.73 5.93
N GLU A 246 23.17 -28.68 5.94
CA GLU A 246 23.95 -28.35 7.14
C GLU A 246 23.74 -26.92 7.60
N GLY A 247 23.80 -25.95 6.67
CA GLY A 247 23.53 -24.55 6.97
C GLY A 247 22.11 -24.33 7.47
N LEU A 248 21.13 -25.01 6.86
CA LEU A 248 19.74 -24.98 7.30
C LEU A 248 19.57 -25.54 8.73
N ARG A 249 20.25 -26.65 9.04
CA ARG A 249 20.25 -27.27 10.38
C ARG A 249 20.82 -26.34 11.44
N ASP A 250 21.93 -25.69 11.16
CA ASP A 250 22.58 -24.78 12.11
C ASP A 250 21.78 -23.49 12.29
N TRP A 251 21.21 -22.97 11.20
CA TRP A 251 20.25 -21.88 11.25
C TRP A 251 19.04 -22.24 12.12
N TRP A 252 18.45 -23.42 11.94
CA TRP A 252 17.31 -23.88 12.76
C TRP A 252 17.66 -23.93 14.24
N LYS A 253 18.84 -24.47 14.60
CA LYS A 253 19.32 -24.51 15.99
C LYS A 253 19.46 -23.12 16.61
N SER A 254 19.86 -22.12 15.82
CA SER A 254 19.98 -20.73 16.28
C SER A 254 18.63 -20.06 16.55
N GLN A 255 17.52 -20.62 16.05
CA GLN A 255 16.19 -20.06 16.26
C GLN A 255 15.68 -20.28 17.69
N SER A 256 14.83 -19.34 18.13
CA SER A 256 14.19 -19.39 19.44
C SER A 256 13.39 -20.68 19.64
N ARG A 257 13.24 -21.11 20.91
CA ARG A 257 12.42 -22.28 21.25
C ARG A 257 10.96 -22.11 20.82
N LYS A 258 10.44 -20.87 20.85
CA LYS A 258 9.07 -20.54 20.42
C LYS A 258 8.89 -20.81 18.94
N THR A 259 9.78 -20.28 18.11
CA THR A 259 9.80 -20.51 16.64
C THR A 259 9.90 -22.00 16.32
N ARG A 260 10.85 -22.71 16.95
CA ARG A 260 11.06 -24.15 16.74
C ARG A 260 9.90 -25.04 17.19
N SER A 261 8.99 -24.53 18.02
CA SER A 261 7.80 -25.26 18.47
C SER A 261 6.57 -25.06 17.59
N GLN A 262 6.61 -24.12 16.65
CA GLN A 262 5.49 -23.91 15.73
C GLN A 262 5.40 -25.08 14.74
N VAL A 263 4.25 -25.77 14.72
CA VAL A 263 4.06 -26.96 13.90
C VAL A 263 4.24 -26.68 12.40
N ALA A 264 3.69 -25.57 11.91
CA ALA A 264 3.82 -25.18 10.50
C ALA A 264 5.29 -25.07 10.06
N LEU A 265 6.15 -24.50 10.91
CA LEU A 265 7.57 -24.36 10.64
C LEU A 265 8.31 -25.69 10.75
N GLN A 266 7.94 -26.56 11.69
CA GLN A 266 8.50 -27.91 11.79
C GLN A 266 8.21 -28.74 10.53
N VAL A 267 6.98 -28.64 10.00
CA VAL A 267 6.57 -29.31 8.76
C VAL A 267 7.32 -28.77 7.56
N ALA A 268 7.42 -27.44 7.43
CA ALA A 268 8.21 -26.80 6.37
C ALA A 268 9.68 -27.24 6.42
N MET A 269 10.29 -27.17 7.60
CA MET A 269 11.67 -27.59 7.84
C MET A 269 11.89 -29.07 7.48
N ALA A 270 10.99 -29.96 7.92
CA ALA A 270 11.08 -31.38 7.61
C ALA A 270 10.98 -31.65 6.10
N ASN A 271 10.09 -30.97 5.39
CA ASN A 271 9.95 -31.11 3.94
C ASN A 271 11.23 -30.66 3.20
N ARG A 272 11.84 -29.54 3.60
CA ARG A 272 13.09 -29.06 2.99
C ARG A 272 14.28 -29.96 3.27
N LEU A 273 14.36 -30.52 4.47
CA LEU A 273 15.38 -31.51 4.82
C LEU A 273 15.20 -32.81 4.01
N ILE A 274 13.96 -33.29 3.83
CA ILE A 274 13.65 -34.43 2.95
C ILE A 274 14.05 -34.15 1.50
N GLU A 275 13.78 -32.95 0.99
CA GLU A 275 14.14 -32.55 -0.38
C GLU A 275 15.65 -32.38 -0.59
N SER A 276 16.40 -32.12 0.49
CA SER A 276 17.86 -32.03 0.50
C SER A 276 18.57 -33.31 0.98
N ASP A 277 17.84 -34.44 1.02
CA ASP A 277 18.32 -35.79 1.39
C ASP A 277 18.78 -35.95 2.87
N ASP A 278 18.55 -34.95 3.73
CA ASP A 278 18.80 -35.03 5.18
C ASP A 278 17.58 -35.61 5.92
N HIS A 279 17.31 -36.88 5.64
CA HIS A 279 16.16 -37.60 6.19
C HIS A 279 16.25 -37.84 7.70
N ASP A 280 17.45 -38.04 8.24
CA ASP A 280 17.65 -38.32 9.67
C ASP A 280 17.32 -37.09 10.53
N THR A 281 17.74 -35.88 10.11
CA THR A 281 17.38 -34.64 10.82
C THR A 281 15.88 -34.34 10.68
N ALA A 282 15.30 -34.58 9.50
CA ALA A 282 13.86 -34.43 9.29
C ALA A 282 13.04 -35.31 10.23
N GLN A 283 13.44 -36.59 10.39
CA GLN A 283 12.80 -37.50 11.33
C GLN A 283 12.86 -36.99 12.77
N GLN A 284 14.00 -36.47 13.22
CA GLN A 284 14.15 -35.94 14.58
C GLN A 284 13.17 -34.80 14.85
N ILE A 285 13.06 -33.84 13.91
CA ILE A 285 12.15 -32.70 14.03
C ILE A 285 10.69 -33.16 14.10
N ILE A 286 10.28 -34.12 13.27
CA ILE A 286 8.93 -34.69 13.28
C ILE A 286 8.65 -35.39 14.61
N ILE A 287 9.58 -36.21 15.10
CA ILE A 287 9.46 -36.91 16.38
C ILE A 287 9.32 -35.91 17.54
N GLU A 288 10.13 -34.86 17.57
CA GLU A 288 10.06 -33.83 18.60
C GLU A 288 8.74 -33.05 18.57
N GLY A 289 8.21 -32.77 17.38
CA GLY A 289 6.90 -32.16 17.18
C GLY A 289 5.78 -33.04 17.72
N LEU A 290 5.69 -34.29 17.24
CA LEU A 290 4.66 -35.24 17.63
C LEU A 290 4.65 -35.53 19.13
N LYS A 291 5.83 -35.61 19.77
CA LYS A 291 5.94 -35.80 21.23
C LYS A 291 5.32 -34.65 22.05
N LYS A 292 5.29 -33.43 21.51
CA LYS A 292 4.71 -32.26 22.19
C LYS A 292 3.22 -32.12 21.91
N HIS A 293 2.85 -32.20 20.64
CA HIS A 293 1.48 -32.04 20.19
C HIS A 293 1.28 -32.85 18.91
N TYR A 294 0.25 -33.69 18.90
CA TYR A 294 -0.14 -34.43 17.70
C TYR A 294 -0.77 -33.48 16.67
N ASP A 295 -0.24 -33.48 15.45
CA ASP A 295 -0.80 -32.73 14.33
C ASP A 295 -0.62 -33.58 13.06
N ASP A 296 -1.70 -33.77 12.30
CA ASP A 296 -1.70 -34.58 11.08
C ASP A 296 -0.66 -34.08 10.06
N ARG A 297 -0.35 -32.78 10.05
CA ARG A 297 0.65 -32.19 9.15
C ARG A 297 2.07 -32.67 9.44
N LEU A 298 2.37 -33.10 10.67
CA LEU A 298 3.66 -33.72 11.01
C LEU A 298 3.72 -35.20 10.61
N VAL A 299 2.57 -35.84 10.45
CA VAL A 299 2.47 -37.24 10.05
C VAL A 299 2.61 -37.38 8.52
N MET A 300 2.05 -36.44 7.74
CA MET A 300 2.08 -36.47 6.28
C MET A 300 3.47 -36.62 5.62
N PRO A 301 4.57 -36.00 6.12
CA PRO A 301 5.89 -36.13 5.51
C PRO A 301 6.55 -37.48 5.79
N ILE A 302 6.08 -38.23 6.80
CA ILE A 302 6.75 -39.45 7.29
C ILE A 302 6.98 -40.49 6.19
N PRO A 303 6.00 -40.81 5.33
CA PRO A 303 6.24 -41.77 4.24
C PRO A 303 7.31 -41.34 3.25
N ARG A 304 7.72 -40.08 3.18
CA ARG A 304 8.80 -39.64 2.29
C ARG A 304 10.19 -39.83 2.89
N LEU A 305 10.27 -40.10 4.20
CA LEU A 305 11.55 -40.28 4.90
C LEU A 305 12.24 -41.58 4.46
N LYS A 306 13.53 -41.50 4.16
CA LYS A 306 14.42 -42.65 3.93
C LYS A 306 15.52 -42.64 4.98
N THR A 307 15.21 -43.14 6.17
CA THR A 307 16.09 -43.01 7.35
C THR A 307 16.75 -44.32 7.69
N ASN A 308 17.88 -44.25 8.39
CA ASN A 308 18.58 -45.43 8.86
C ASN A 308 18.01 -45.97 10.18
N ASN A 309 17.23 -45.17 10.93
CA ASN A 309 16.71 -45.52 12.26
C ASN A 309 15.18 -45.38 12.38
N PRO A 310 14.41 -46.13 11.59
CA PRO A 310 12.98 -45.90 11.48
C PRO A 310 12.16 -46.50 12.64
N GLU A 311 12.73 -47.44 13.41
CA GLU A 311 12.13 -47.98 14.65
C GLU A 311 11.75 -46.91 15.67
N GLN A 312 12.55 -45.83 15.75
CA GLN A 312 12.26 -44.72 16.66
C GLN A 312 10.97 -44.01 16.30
N LEU A 313 10.72 -43.85 15.00
CA LEU A 313 9.52 -43.20 14.49
C LEU A 313 8.30 -44.09 14.74
N GLU A 314 8.41 -45.39 14.48
CA GLU A 314 7.34 -46.35 14.76
C GLU A 314 6.93 -46.38 16.22
N LYS A 315 7.91 -46.38 17.13
CA LYS A 315 7.64 -46.31 18.57
C LYS A 315 6.82 -45.07 18.94
N VAL A 316 7.15 -43.93 18.32
CA VAL A 316 6.41 -42.67 18.53
C VAL A 316 5.01 -42.76 17.94
N LEU A 317 4.84 -43.29 16.72
CA LEU A 317 3.51 -43.48 16.10
C LEU A 317 2.62 -44.40 16.93
N ARG A 318 3.14 -45.53 17.43
CA ARG A 318 2.40 -46.42 18.35
C ARG A 318 2.05 -45.73 19.66
N GLN A 319 2.92 -44.87 20.19
CA GLN A 319 2.61 -44.08 21.38
C GLN A 319 1.48 -43.08 21.09
N GLN A 320 1.52 -42.40 19.94
CA GLN A 320 0.48 -41.45 19.53
C GLN A 320 -0.89 -42.11 19.35
N LEU A 321 -0.93 -43.32 18.81
CA LEU A 321 -2.17 -44.11 18.70
C LEU A 321 -2.79 -44.38 20.08
N LYS A 322 -1.96 -44.65 21.09
CA LYS A 322 -2.43 -44.86 22.47
C LYS A 322 -2.94 -43.58 23.13
N THR A 323 -2.36 -42.42 22.80
CA THR A 323 -2.67 -41.15 23.47
C THR A 323 -3.81 -40.36 22.80
N VAL A 324 -3.77 -40.25 21.47
CA VAL A 324 -4.74 -39.47 20.67
C VAL A 324 -5.95 -40.33 20.29
N GLY A 325 -5.79 -41.65 20.33
CA GLY A 325 -6.77 -42.62 19.88
C GLY A 325 -6.64 -42.95 18.40
N ASP A 326 -7.59 -43.76 17.93
CA ASP A 326 -7.61 -44.25 16.56
C ASP A 326 -7.82 -43.12 15.55
N ARG A 327 -6.86 -42.97 14.64
CA ARG A 327 -6.90 -42.01 13.52
C ARG A 327 -6.52 -42.72 12.21
N PRO A 328 -7.28 -42.55 11.11
CA PRO A 328 -6.98 -43.25 9.86
C PRO A 328 -5.59 -42.93 9.30
N LEU A 329 -5.21 -41.65 9.29
CA LEU A 329 -3.90 -41.20 8.77
C LEU A 329 -2.74 -41.79 9.58
N LEU A 330 -2.88 -41.86 10.90
CA LEU A 330 -1.85 -42.38 11.79
C LEU A 330 -1.65 -43.90 11.59
N TRP A 331 -2.74 -44.65 11.48
CA TRP A 331 -2.70 -46.08 11.17
C TRP A 331 -2.13 -46.37 9.77
N SER A 332 -2.55 -45.61 8.76
CA SER A 332 -2.00 -45.70 7.40
C SER A 332 -0.49 -45.44 7.39
N THR A 333 -0.05 -44.37 8.06
CA THR A 333 1.37 -44.00 8.12
C THR A 333 2.20 -45.03 8.87
N LEU A 334 1.67 -45.59 9.97
CA LEU A 334 2.33 -46.69 10.67
C LEU A 334 2.44 -47.93 9.78
N GLY A 335 1.37 -48.29 9.05
CA GLY A 335 1.38 -49.41 8.10
C GLY A 335 2.44 -49.22 7.01
N GLN A 336 2.54 -48.02 6.43
CA GLN A 336 3.56 -47.69 5.42
C GLN A 336 4.98 -47.78 5.99
N SER A 337 5.20 -47.38 7.25
CA SER A 337 6.49 -47.54 7.94
C SER A 337 6.84 -49.03 8.11
N LEU A 338 5.92 -49.82 8.69
CA LEU A 338 6.13 -51.25 8.94
C LEU A 338 6.40 -52.02 7.65
N MET A 339 5.70 -51.66 6.57
CA MET A 339 5.89 -52.24 5.25
C MET A 339 7.32 -52.05 4.73
N ARG A 340 7.95 -50.90 5.01
CA ARG A 340 9.33 -50.62 4.60
C ARG A 340 10.36 -51.46 5.33
N HIS A 341 10.06 -51.90 6.56
CA HIS A 341 10.95 -52.76 7.33
C HIS A 341 10.68 -54.25 7.11
N GLY A 342 9.68 -54.59 6.30
CA GLY A 342 9.31 -55.97 6.05
C GLY A 342 8.46 -56.60 7.16
N GLU A 343 7.89 -55.80 8.08
CA GLU A 343 6.95 -56.26 9.11
C GLU A 343 5.54 -56.39 8.51
N TRP A 344 5.39 -57.28 7.53
CA TRP A 344 4.19 -57.39 6.69
C TRP A 344 2.92 -57.71 7.48
N GLN A 345 3.03 -58.55 8.51
CA GLN A 345 1.89 -58.96 9.33
C GLN A 345 1.32 -57.77 10.12
N GLU A 346 2.17 -57.03 10.82
CA GLU A 346 1.73 -55.84 11.56
C GLU A 346 1.28 -54.71 10.62
N ALA A 347 1.93 -54.56 9.46
CA ALA A 347 1.50 -53.61 8.44
C ALA A 347 0.06 -53.90 7.96
N SER A 348 -0.26 -55.18 7.70
CA SER A 348 -1.61 -55.58 7.30
C SER A 348 -2.67 -55.25 8.36
N ILE A 349 -2.34 -55.41 9.65
CA ILE A 349 -3.22 -55.07 10.77
C ILE A 349 -3.44 -53.55 10.81
N ALA A 350 -2.36 -52.76 10.65
CA ALA A 350 -2.43 -51.31 10.65
C ALA A 350 -3.30 -50.78 9.50
N PHE A 351 -3.12 -51.28 8.27
CA PHE A 351 -3.96 -50.86 7.13
C PHE A 351 -5.42 -51.27 7.30
N ARG A 352 -5.72 -52.48 7.80
CA ARG A 352 -7.10 -52.88 8.12
C ARG A 352 -7.72 -51.95 9.17
N ALA A 353 -6.95 -51.52 10.18
CA ALA A 353 -7.41 -50.57 11.20
C ALA A 353 -7.70 -49.17 10.62
N ALA A 354 -6.89 -48.70 9.65
CA ALA A 354 -7.14 -47.46 8.93
C ALA A 354 -8.42 -47.55 8.08
N LEU A 355 -8.54 -48.61 7.26
CA LEU A 355 -9.67 -48.84 6.35
C LEU A 355 -11.00 -49.02 7.07
N LYS A 356 -10.99 -49.61 8.27
CA LYS A 356 -12.19 -49.73 9.12
C LYS A 356 -12.80 -48.37 9.47
N GLN A 357 -11.96 -47.34 9.58
CA GLN A 357 -12.40 -45.99 9.94
C GLN A 357 -12.66 -45.12 8.71
N ARG A 358 -11.80 -45.24 7.69
CA ARG A 358 -11.90 -44.48 6.45
C ARG A 358 -11.51 -45.37 5.27
N PRO A 359 -12.48 -45.77 4.42
CA PRO A 359 -12.17 -46.38 3.14
C PRO A 359 -11.32 -45.43 2.30
N ASP A 360 -10.13 -45.86 1.90
CA ASP A 360 -9.17 -45.07 1.12
C ASP A 360 -8.49 -45.98 0.09
N ALA A 361 -8.44 -45.52 -1.16
CA ALA A 361 -7.94 -46.32 -2.27
C ALA A 361 -6.44 -46.65 -2.14
N PHE A 362 -5.64 -45.72 -1.58
CA PHE A 362 -4.22 -45.97 -1.36
C PHE A 362 -4.03 -46.99 -0.24
N ASP A 363 -4.78 -46.89 0.86
CA ASP A 363 -4.71 -47.86 1.96
C ASP A 363 -5.13 -49.27 1.50
N TYR A 364 -6.11 -49.39 0.59
CA TYR A 364 -6.46 -50.68 -0.04
C TYR A 364 -5.32 -51.24 -0.91
N ALA A 365 -4.68 -50.38 -1.71
CA ALA A 365 -3.55 -50.79 -2.56
C ALA A 365 -2.36 -51.26 -1.71
N TRP A 366 -2.00 -50.49 -0.68
CA TRP A 366 -0.92 -50.86 0.25
C TRP A 366 -1.24 -52.15 0.99
N LEU A 367 -2.48 -52.34 1.47
CA LEU A 367 -2.90 -53.58 2.10
C LEU A 367 -2.77 -54.76 1.14
N ALA A 368 -3.22 -54.62 -0.11
CA ALA A 368 -3.07 -55.70 -1.10
C ALA A 368 -1.60 -56.07 -1.33
N ASP A 369 -0.71 -55.09 -1.45
CA ASP A 369 0.72 -55.35 -1.62
C ASP A 369 1.34 -56.04 -0.39
N THR A 370 0.90 -55.69 0.82
CA THR A 370 1.32 -56.43 2.03
C THR A 370 0.80 -57.87 2.06
N LEU A 371 -0.43 -58.12 1.61
CA LEU A 371 -1.04 -59.45 1.58
C LEU A 371 -0.37 -60.37 0.56
N ASP A 372 0.06 -59.83 -0.59
CA ASP A 372 0.85 -60.59 -1.57
C ASP A 372 2.18 -61.04 -0.99
N ARG A 373 2.85 -60.19 -0.19
CA ARG A 373 4.08 -60.55 0.54
C ARG A 373 3.85 -61.58 1.63
N LEU A 374 2.65 -61.65 2.18
CA LEU A 374 2.20 -62.68 3.14
C LEU A 374 1.68 -63.95 2.45
N HIS A 375 1.77 -64.06 1.11
CA HIS A 375 1.27 -65.18 0.33
C HIS A 375 -0.26 -65.41 0.45
N GLN A 376 -1.03 -64.32 0.53
CA GLN A 376 -2.50 -64.32 0.58
C GLN A 376 -3.13 -63.66 -0.67
N PRO A 377 -2.92 -64.23 -1.88
CA PRO A 377 -3.25 -63.57 -3.14
C PRO A 377 -4.76 -63.37 -3.38
N GLU A 378 -5.63 -64.25 -2.85
CA GLU A 378 -7.08 -64.12 -3.01
C GLU A 378 -7.63 -62.90 -2.26
N GLU A 379 -7.15 -62.70 -1.03
CA GLU A 379 -7.53 -61.56 -0.20
C GLU A 379 -6.94 -60.27 -0.79
N ALA A 380 -5.68 -60.31 -1.28
CA ALA A 380 -5.05 -59.20 -1.98
C ALA A 380 -5.83 -58.78 -3.24
N ALA A 381 -6.28 -59.73 -4.06
CA ALA A 381 -7.10 -59.45 -5.24
C ALA A 381 -8.44 -58.78 -4.88
N THR A 382 -9.04 -59.21 -3.76
CA THR A 382 -10.26 -58.60 -3.23
C THR A 382 -10.02 -57.15 -2.81
N MET A 383 -8.94 -56.88 -2.06
CA MET A 383 -8.58 -55.53 -1.63
C MET A 383 -8.29 -54.59 -2.82
N ARG A 384 -7.60 -55.08 -3.87
CA ARG A 384 -7.37 -54.29 -5.09
C ARG A 384 -8.67 -53.94 -5.81
N ARG A 385 -9.57 -54.91 -5.94
CA ARG A 385 -10.88 -54.69 -6.57
C ARG A 385 -11.68 -53.65 -5.80
N ASP A 386 -11.74 -53.77 -4.48
CA ASP A 386 -12.51 -52.86 -3.63
C ASP A 386 -11.90 -51.45 -3.64
N GLY A 387 -10.56 -51.34 -3.62
CA GLY A 387 -9.85 -50.08 -3.81
C GLY A 387 -10.10 -49.42 -5.17
N LEU A 388 -10.09 -50.22 -6.26
CA LEU A 388 -10.40 -49.74 -7.60
C LEU A 388 -11.85 -49.22 -7.69
N LEU A 389 -12.82 -49.98 -7.16
CA LEU A 389 -14.22 -49.56 -7.13
C LEU A 389 -14.39 -48.22 -6.39
N LEU A 390 -13.65 -48.00 -5.31
CA LEU A 390 -13.66 -46.73 -4.58
C LEU A 390 -13.17 -45.55 -5.45
N THR A 391 -12.10 -45.75 -6.24
CA THR A 391 -11.62 -44.70 -7.17
C THR A 391 -12.61 -44.37 -8.27
N LEU A 392 -13.36 -45.38 -8.75
CA LEU A 392 -14.38 -45.20 -9.79
C LEU A 392 -15.63 -44.50 -9.25
N GLN A 393 -16.00 -44.72 -7.99
CA GLN A 393 -17.11 -44.03 -7.34
C GLN A 393 -16.79 -42.56 -7.05
N ASN A 394 -15.54 -42.26 -6.70
CA ASN A 394 -15.08 -40.89 -6.43
C ASN A 394 -14.80 -40.07 -7.69
N ASN A 395 -14.66 -40.72 -8.85
CA ASN A 395 -14.64 -40.10 -10.17
C ASN A 395 -15.89 -40.53 -10.97
N PRO A 396 -17.09 -40.02 -10.65
CA PRO A 396 -18.21 -40.19 -11.55
C PRO A 396 -17.82 -39.55 -12.88
N GLN A 397 -17.89 -40.34 -13.96
CA GLN A 397 -17.58 -39.94 -15.32
C GLN A 397 -18.01 -38.50 -15.60
N GLN A 398 -17.05 -37.65 -15.97
CA GLN A 398 -17.32 -36.44 -16.76
C GLN A 398 -17.68 -36.82 -18.19
#